data_AF-G8ZNU5-F1
#
_entry.id   AF-G8ZNU5-F1
#
_cell.length_a   1.000
_cell.length_b   1.000
_cell.length_c   1.000
_cell.angle_alpha   90.00
_cell.angle_beta   90.00
_cell.angle_gamma   90.00
#
_symmetry.space_group_name_H-M   'P 1'
#
loop_
_entity.id
_entity.type
_entity.pdbx_description
1 polymer ?
#
loop_
_entity_poly.entity_id
_entity_poly.type
_entity_poly.pdbx_seq_one_letter_code
_entity_poly.pdbx_strand_id
1 'polypeptide(L)'
;MAIKAILVINKSGGLVYHRNFSNEESLSSNDYLIIASTLHGAFAIASQLTPRAVQLGEASNAVDYTIPYIPYVGFPRSNANQNEKSRFSSNNVSITTSLGSFKGDDYFKEPFQSWNKSGIRQLCTDQFTMFIYQTMTGLKFIAISTQIPANVNNSDYPIISIQVADNLLRKIYCVYSDYVMKDPFYSMEMPIKSELFDQRVRQMVSNIA
;
A
#
# COMPACT_ATOMS: atom_id res chain seq x y z
N MET A 1 11.03 5.30 1.08
CA MET A 1 9.93 5.19 2.06
C MET A 1 10.18 3.94 2.89
N ALA A 2 10.64 4.08 4.13
CA ALA A 2 10.89 2.91 4.97
C ALA A 2 9.57 2.45 5.59
N ILE A 3 9.02 1.34 5.11
CA ILE A 3 7.76 0.78 5.61
C ILE A 3 8.08 -0.18 6.75
N LYS A 4 7.57 0.12 7.94
CA LYS A 4 7.75 -0.67 9.15
C LYS A 4 6.74 -1.81 9.23
N ALA A 5 5.49 -1.55 8.85
CA ALA A 5 4.41 -2.54 8.97
C ALA A 5 3.34 -2.34 7.90
N ILE A 6 2.69 -3.45 7.53
CA ILE A 6 1.48 -3.46 6.69
C ILE A 6 0.38 -4.19 7.45
N LEU A 7 -0.82 -3.61 7.42
CA LEU A 7 -2.02 -4.19 8.01
C LEU A 7 -3.14 -4.22 6.98
N VAL A 8 -4.00 -5.23 7.05
CA VAL A 8 -5.27 -5.26 6.31
C VAL A 8 -6.39 -5.42 7.31
N ILE A 9 -7.30 -4.46 7.28
CA ILE A 9 -8.52 -4.45 8.07
C ILE A 9 -9.68 -4.76 7.13
N ASN A 10 -10.54 -5.66 7.57
CA ASN A 10 -11.74 -6.03 6.85
C ASN A 10 -12.78 -4.89 6.83
N LYS A 11 -13.82 -5.04 6.01
CA LYS A 11 -14.98 -4.16 5.95
C LYS A 11 -15.63 -3.98 7.33
N SER A 12 -15.68 -5.04 8.13
CA SER A 12 -16.26 -5.06 9.49
C SER A 12 -15.34 -4.48 10.58
N GLY A 13 -14.14 -4.00 10.23
CA GLY A 13 -13.20 -3.43 11.20
C GLY A 13 -12.28 -4.43 11.92
N GLY A 14 -12.41 -5.73 11.63
CA GLY A 14 -11.51 -6.76 12.14
C GLY A 14 -10.16 -6.79 11.41
N LEU A 15 -9.07 -7.03 12.13
CA LEU A 15 -7.76 -7.27 11.54
C LEU A 15 -7.70 -8.65 10.89
N VAL A 16 -7.45 -8.70 9.58
CA VAL A 16 -7.30 -9.96 8.84
C VAL A 16 -5.84 -10.25 8.50
N TYR A 17 -4.98 -9.24 8.50
CA TYR A 17 -3.57 -9.42 8.19
C TYR A 17 -2.73 -8.37 8.90
N HIS A 18 -1.59 -8.78 9.44
CA HIS A 18 -0.57 -7.86 9.92
C HIS A 18 0.80 -8.46 9.64
N ARG A 19 1.73 -7.60 9.21
CA ARG A 19 3.12 -7.98 9.03
C ARG A 19 4.03 -6.81 9.39
N ASN A 20 4.97 -7.09 10.28
CA ASN A 20 6.06 -6.17 10.61
C ASN A 20 7.31 -6.55 9.80
N PHE A 21 8.01 -5.54 9.30
CA PHE A 21 9.24 -5.64 8.52
C PHE A 21 10.46 -5.09 9.27
N SER A 22 10.25 -4.33 10.36
CA SER A 22 11.32 -3.92 11.27
C SER A 22 11.54 -4.95 12.38
N ASN A 23 12.77 -5.03 12.89
CA ASN A 23 13.19 -5.92 13.98
C ASN A 23 12.86 -5.37 15.38
N GLU A 24 12.16 -4.24 15.49
CA GLU A 24 11.71 -3.70 16.77
C GLU A 24 10.61 -4.58 17.40
N GLU A 25 10.49 -4.52 18.73
CA GLU A 25 9.48 -5.26 19.49
C GLU A 25 8.08 -5.06 18.91
N SER A 26 7.47 -6.16 18.48
CA SER A 26 6.11 -6.17 17.95
C SER A 26 5.12 -6.11 19.10
N LEU A 27 4.05 -5.33 18.93
CA LEU A 27 2.91 -5.37 19.84
C LEU A 27 2.28 -6.77 19.89
N SER A 28 1.51 -7.07 20.95
CA SER A 28 0.81 -8.34 21.02
C SER A 28 -0.26 -8.44 19.93
N SER A 29 -0.62 -9.67 19.55
CA SER A 29 -1.69 -9.90 18.57
C SER A 29 -3.01 -9.24 18.98
N ASN A 30 -3.29 -9.17 20.29
CA ASN A 30 -4.49 -8.54 20.83
C ASN A 30 -4.46 -7.02 20.67
N ASP A 31 -3.30 -6.40 20.85
CA ASP A 31 -3.15 -4.95 20.68
C ASP A 31 -3.38 -4.56 19.22
N TYR A 32 -2.88 -5.36 18.27
CA TYR A 32 -3.15 -5.13 16.85
C TYR A 32 -4.63 -5.24 16.50
N LEU A 33 -5.37 -6.17 17.13
CA LEU A 33 -6.82 -6.28 16.96
C LEU A 33 -7.54 -5.03 17.50
N ILE A 34 -7.12 -4.52 18.64
CA ILE A 34 -7.66 -3.29 19.25
C ILE A 34 -7.35 -2.08 18.36
N ILE A 35 -6.11 -1.96 17.87
CA ILE A 35 -5.68 -0.89 16.96
C ILE A 35 -6.51 -0.90 15.68
N ALA A 36 -6.71 -2.07 15.07
CA ALA A 36 -7.52 -2.19 13.86
C ALA A 36 -8.97 -1.71 14.09
N SER A 37 -9.58 -2.16 15.19
CA SER A 37 -10.95 -1.79 15.55
C SER A 37 -11.08 -0.28 15.83
N THR A 38 -10.10 0.29 16.54
CA THR A 38 -10.04 1.71 16.87
C THR A 38 -9.85 2.56 15.62
N LEU A 39 -8.97 2.15 14.70
CA LEU A 39 -8.77 2.84 13.42
C LEU A 39 -10.01 2.77 12.54
N HIS A 40 -10.72 1.64 12.55
CA HIS A 40 -11.99 1.52 11.84
C HIS A 40 -13.04 2.50 12.37
N GLY A 41 -13.17 2.61 13.70
CA GLY A 41 -14.05 3.58 14.36
C GLY A 41 -13.64 5.03 14.06
N ALA A 42 -12.36 5.36 14.21
CA ALA A 42 -11.83 6.69 13.92
C ALA A 42 -12.05 7.09 12.45
N PHE A 43 -11.87 6.14 11.52
CA PHE A 43 -12.16 6.35 10.11
C PHE A 43 -13.63 6.71 9.87
N ALA A 44 -14.57 6.02 10.54
CA ALA A 44 -16.00 6.29 10.45
C ALA A 44 -16.39 7.63 11.09
N ILE A 45 -15.76 8.03 12.19
CA ILE A 45 -15.98 9.35 12.81
C ILE A 45 -15.48 10.45 11.88
N ALA A 46 -14.28 10.31 11.33
CA ALA A 46 -13.70 11.29 10.42
C ALA A 46 -14.54 11.48 9.15
N SER A 47 -15.18 10.42 8.64
CA SER A 47 -16.06 10.53 7.47
C SER A 47 -17.33 11.34 7.77
N GLN A 48 -17.87 11.23 8.99
CA GLN A 48 -19.01 12.04 9.45
C GLN A 48 -18.63 13.48 9.79
N LEU A 49 -17.41 13.69 10.30
CA LEU A 49 -16.88 15.01 10.63
C LEU A 49 -16.44 15.81 9.38
N THR A 50 -16.54 15.23 8.19
CA THR A 50 -16.15 15.94 6.96
C THR A 50 -16.94 17.25 6.81
N PRO A 51 -16.27 18.39 6.54
CA PRO A 51 -16.95 19.67 6.40
C PRO A 51 -18.01 19.66 5.30
N ARG A 52 -19.16 20.31 5.52
CA ARG A 52 -20.23 20.41 4.52
C ARG A 52 -19.77 21.01 3.19
N ALA A 53 -18.76 21.87 3.19
CA ALA A 53 -18.15 22.41 1.96
C ALA A 53 -17.60 21.32 1.03
N VAL A 54 -17.06 20.23 1.59
CA VAL A 54 -16.60 19.06 0.81
C VAL A 54 -17.78 18.17 0.38
N GLN A 55 -18.85 18.11 1.19
CA GLN A 55 -20.02 17.28 0.93
C GLN A 55 -20.97 17.84 -0.13
N LEU A 56 -21.08 19.17 -0.24
CA LEU A 56 -22.07 19.87 -1.10
C LEU A 56 -21.67 19.97 -2.58
N GLY A 57 -20.56 19.37 -2.99
CA GLY A 57 -20.24 19.18 -4.40
C GLY A 57 -19.72 20.42 -5.15
N GLU A 58 -19.93 21.63 -4.63
CA GLU A 58 -19.36 22.86 -5.22
C GLU A 58 -17.83 22.84 -5.16
N ALA A 59 -17.24 22.24 -4.12
CA ALA A 59 -15.80 21.99 -4.02
C ALA A 59 -15.34 20.61 -4.55
N SER A 60 -16.25 19.68 -4.88
CA SER A 60 -15.86 18.36 -5.39
C SER A 60 -15.31 18.41 -6.81
N ASN A 61 -15.63 19.47 -7.56
CA ASN A 61 -15.01 19.75 -8.86
C ASN A 61 -13.61 20.39 -8.73
N ALA A 62 -13.25 20.91 -7.56
CA ALA A 62 -11.97 21.56 -7.31
C ALA A 62 -10.91 20.60 -6.74
N VAL A 63 -11.33 19.52 -6.07
CA VAL A 63 -10.41 18.53 -5.48
C VAL A 63 -10.27 17.34 -6.42
N ASP A 64 -9.17 17.32 -7.16
CA ASP A 64 -8.81 16.19 -8.00
C ASP A 64 -8.37 15.00 -7.14
N TYR A 65 -9.12 13.90 -7.19
CA TYR A 65 -8.82 12.64 -6.50
C TYR A 65 -8.01 11.68 -7.38
N THR A 66 -7.54 12.12 -8.55
CA THR A 66 -6.65 11.33 -9.37
C THR A 66 -5.25 11.27 -8.74
N ILE A 67 -4.80 10.05 -8.48
CA ILE A 67 -3.47 9.77 -8.00
C ILE A 67 -2.61 9.51 -9.25
N PRO A 68 -1.52 10.25 -9.44
CA PRO A 68 -0.65 10.04 -10.58
C PRO A 68 0.01 8.66 -10.51
N TYR A 69 0.26 8.08 -11.67
CA TYR A 69 1.06 6.87 -11.76
C TYR A 69 2.50 7.16 -11.33
N ILE A 70 2.99 6.39 -10.37
CA ILE A 70 4.40 6.42 -9.96
C ILE A 70 5.04 5.08 -10.34
N PRO A 71 6.02 5.07 -11.27
CA PRO A 71 6.57 3.84 -11.80
C PRO A 71 7.41 3.08 -10.76
N TYR A 72 7.38 1.75 -10.85
CA TYR A 72 8.21 0.83 -10.08
C TYR A 72 8.03 0.84 -8.54
N VAL A 73 7.00 1.49 -8.01
CA VAL A 73 6.68 1.38 -6.58
C VAL A 73 6.35 -0.08 -6.23
N GLY A 74 7.18 -0.73 -5.42
CA GLY A 74 6.98 -2.12 -4.98
C GLY A 74 7.49 -3.18 -5.97
N PHE A 75 8.12 -2.77 -7.06
CA PHE A 75 8.65 -3.65 -8.09
C PHE A 75 10.14 -3.44 -8.28
N PRO A 76 10.90 -4.48 -8.66
CA PRO A 76 12.33 -4.33 -8.89
C PRO A 76 12.52 -3.35 -10.04
N ARG A 77 13.30 -2.30 -9.79
CA ARG A 77 13.74 -1.39 -10.85
C ARG A 77 14.79 -2.15 -11.66
N SER A 78 14.46 -2.54 -12.89
CA SER A 78 15.48 -3.07 -13.81
C SER A 78 16.48 -1.95 -14.05
N ASN A 79 17.72 -2.13 -13.57
CA ASN A 79 18.83 -1.22 -13.86
C ASN A 79 19.18 -1.34 -15.35
N ALA A 80 18.45 -0.63 -16.21
CA ALA A 80 18.71 -0.54 -17.65
C ALA A 80 19.97 0.29 -17.99
N ASN A 81 20.89 0.54 -17.04
CA ASN A 81 22.10 1.34 -17.21
C ASN A 81 23.36 0.65 -16.64
N GLN A 82 23.60 -0.61 -16.99
CA GLN A 82 24.96 -1.15 -17.00
C GLN A 82 25.20 -1.99 -18.26
N ASN A 83 26.08 -1.46 -19.11
CA ASN A 83 26.88 -2.15 -20.13
C ASN A 83 26.28 -2.41 -21.52
N GLU A 84 26.31 -1.37 -22.37
CA GLU A 84 26.84 -1.58 -23.72
C GLU A 84 28.34 -1.92 -23.59
N LYS A 85 28.74 -3.07 -24.15
CA LYS A 85 30.10 -3.65 -24.21
C LYS A 85 30.53 -4.54 -23.03
N SER A 86 30.19 -5.82 -23.13
CA SER A 86 31.19 -6.88 -22.94
C SER A 86 30.79 -8.15 -23.69
N ARG A 87 31.70 -8.56 -24.59
CA ARG A 87 31.68 -9.81 -25.33
C ARG A 87 32.08 -10.95 -24.37
N PHE A 88 31.45 -12.11 -24.54
CA PHE A 88 31.96 -13.44 -24.14
C PHE A 88 32.46 -13.60 -22.70
N SER A 89 31.61 -14.09 -21.80
CA SER A 89 32.02 -15.04 -20.75
C SER A 89 30.81 -15.77 -20.17
N SER A 90 30.93 -17.09 -20.14
CA SER A 90 29.98 -18.07 -19.61
C SER A 90 29.71 -17.87 -18.11
N ASN A 91 28.52 -18.30 -17.70
CA ASN A 91 27.96 -18.39 -16.34
C ASN A 91 27.48 -17.08 -15.72
N ASN A 92 26.17 -16.87 -15.74
CA ASN A 92 25.38 -16.47 -14.56
C ASN A 92 23.89 -16.54 -14.88
N VAL A 93 23.12 -16.98 -13.88
CA VAL A 93 21.68 -17.26 -13.90
C VAL A 93 20.90 -16.14 -14.61
N SER A 94 20.42 -16.43 -15.81
CA SER A 94 19.40 -15.65 -16.48
C SER A 94 18.12 -15.75 -15.65
N ILE A 95 17.67 -14.65 -15.05
CA ILE A 95 16.26 -14.54 -14.67
C ILE A 95 15.51 -14.61 -15.99
N THR A 96 14.99 -15.80 -16.29
CA THR A 96 14.05 -15.99 -17.37
C THR A 96 12.83 -15.15 -17.03
N THR A 97 12.67 -13.99 -17.63
CA THR A 97 11.33 -13.53 -17.96
C THR A 97 10.76 -14.64 -18.83
N SER A 98 10.04 -15.55 -18.17
CA SER A 98 9.33 -16.66 -18.80
C SER A 98 8.62 -16.12 -20.02
N LEU A 99 9.07 -16.52 -21.22
CA LEU A 99 8.36 -16.23 -22.46
C LEU A 99 6.94 -16.80 -22.28
N GLY A 100 5.95 -15.91 -22.12
CA GLY A 100 4.57 -16.29 -21.78
C GLY A 100 4.05 -15.73 -20.44
N SER A 101 4.87 -15.06 -19.63
CA SER A 101 4.36 -14.26 -18.51
C SER A 101 3.63 -13.02 -19.04
N PHE A 102 2.31 -13.10 -19.14
CA PHE A 102 1.43 -11.96 -19.47
C PHE A 102 1.50 -10.81 -18.45
N LYS A 103 2.18 -11.01 -17.32
CA LYS A 103 2.43 -9.95 -16.33
C LYS A 103 3.59 -9.07 -16.81
N GLY A 104 3.28 -7.84 -17.22
CA GLY A 104 4.27 -6.81 -17.55
C GLY A 104 5.04 -6.29 -16.32
N ASP A 105 5.92 -5.32 -16.53
CA ASP A 105 6.86 -4.80 -15.53
C ASP A 105 6.21 -4.20 -14.27
N ASP A 106 4.93 -3.82 -14.34
CA ASP A 106 4.14 -3.27 -13.24
C ASP A 106 2.66 -3.67 -13.39
N TYR A 107 1.91 -3.71 -12.30
CA TYR A 107 0.47 -4.02 -12.32
C TYR A 107 -0.36 -2.94 -13.03
N PHE A 108 0.04 -1.67 -12.89
CA PHE A 108 -0.66 -0.51 -13.45
C PHE A 108 0.35 0.44 -14.09
N LYS A 109 -0.07 1.16 -15.14
CA LYS A 109 0.74 2.19 -15.83
C LYS A 109 0.00 3.53 -16.02
N GLU A 110 -1.23 3.59 -15.53
CA GLU A 110 -2.14 4.74 -15.71
C GLU A 110 -2.44 5.38 -14.36
N PRO A 111 -2.70 6.70 -14.33
CA PRO A 111 -3.22 7.35 -13.13
C PRO A 111 -4.57 6.76 -12.75
N PHE A 112 -4.92 6.80 -11.47
CA PHE A 112 -6.17 6.22 -11.00
C PHE A 112 -6.90 7.11 -10.02
N GLN A 113 -8.23 6.99 -9.99
CA GLN A 113 -9.04 7.73 -9.03
C GLN A 113 -9.04 7.04 -7.66
N SER A 114 -8.72 7.77 -6.60
CA SER A 114 -8.88 7.29 -5.23
C SER A 114 -10.36 7.14 -4.88
N TRP A 115 -10.73 6.03 -4.26
CA TRP A 115 -12.09 5.81 -3.76
C TRP A 115 -12.32 6.43 -2.38
N ASN A 116 -11.24 6.73 -1.65
CA ASN A 116 -11.31 7.37 -0.35
C ASN A 116 -11.48 8.88 -0.51
N LYS A 117 -12.72 9.31 -0.78
CA LYS A 117 -13.10 10.73 -0.88
C LYS A 117 -13.39 11.37 0.48
N SER A 118 -13.57 10.56 1.52
CA SER A 118 -13.97 10.97 2.87
C SER A 118 -13.46 9.96 3.90
N GLY A 119 -13.03 10.45 5.06
CA GLY A 119 -12.42 9.66 6.11
C GLY A 119 -10.91 9.90 6.24
N ILE A 120 -10.27 9.09 7.08
CA ILE A 120 -8.84 9.23 7.36
C ILE A 120 -8.04 8.64 6.19
N ARG A 121 -7.17 9.45 5.57
CA ARG A 121 -6.20 9.00 4.55
C ARG A 121 -4.79 8.85 5.12
N GLN A 122 -4.43 9.70 6.06
CA GLN A 122 -3.10 9.75 6.65
C GLN A 122 -3.20 10.14 8.12
N LEU A 123 -2.34 9.55 8.94
CA LEU A 123 -2.11 9.93 10.33
C LEU A 123 -0.60 10.13 10.50
N CYS A 124 -0.18 11.36 10.76
CA CYS A 124 1.22 11.71 10.99
C CYS A 124 1.47 11.86 12.49
N THR A 125 2.53 11.24 12.97
CA THR A 125 3.09 11.45 14.31
C THR A 125 4.59 11.74 14.20
N ASP A 126 5.21 12.09 15.31
CA ASP A 126 6.64 12.35 15.38
C ASP A 126 7.48 11.07 15.15
N GLN A 127 6.91 9.89 15.40
CA GLN A 127 7.64 8.62 15.27
C GLN A 127 7.34 7.89 13.96
N PHE A 128 6.11 7.97 13.48
CA PHE A 128 5.68 7.26 12.28
C PHE A 128 4.56 8.00 11.56
N THR A 129 4.45 7.72 10.27
CA THR A 129 3.32 8.12 9.44
C THR A 129 2.57 6.89 8.99
N MET A 130 1.26 6.87 9.22
CA MET A 130 0.36 5.82 8.79
C MET A 130 -0.46 6.29 7.60
N PHE A 131 -0.53 5.48 6.56
CA PHE A 131 -1.31 5.71 5.34
C PHE A 131 -2.43 4.69 5.26
N ILE A 132 -3.64 5.13 4.96
CA ILE A 132 -4.84 4.31 4.91
C ILE A 132 -5.45 4.38 3.52
N TYR A 133 -5.44 3.24 2.84
CA TYR A 133 -6.06 3.04 1.54
C TYR A 133 -7.32 2.19 1.69
N GLN A 134 -8.48 2.80 1.43
CA GLN A 134 -9.75 2.08 1.37
C GLN A 134 -10.08 1.69 -0.07
N THR A 135 -10.45 0.43 -0.24
CA THR A 135 -10.99 -0.12 -1.49
C THR A 135 -12.50 0.07 -1.58
N MET A 136 -13.07 -0.01 -2.79
CA MET A 136 -14.53 0.04 -2.98
C MET A 136 -15.27 -1.09 -2.27
N THR A 137 -14.63 -2.25 -2.08
CA THR A 137 -15.22 -3.38 -1.36
C THR A 137 -15.28 -3.16 0.16
N GLY A 138 -14.60 -2.12 0.66
CA GLY A 138 -14.60 -1.72 2.07
C GLY A 138 -13.40 -2.20 2.88
N LEU A 139 -12.50 -3.00 2.28
CA LEU A 139 -11.21 -3.37 2.88
C LEU A 139 -10.32 -2.14 3.02
N LYS A 140 -9.58 -2.07 4.12
CA LYS A 140 -8.64 -0.97 4.42
C LYS A 140 -7.24 -1.54 4.54
N PHE A 141 -6.39 -1.13 3.62
CA PHE A 141 -4.97 -1.45 3.60
C PHE A 141 -4.23 -0.31 4.29
N ILE A 142 -3.38 -0.64 5.24
CA ILE A 142 -2.67 0.33 6.06
C ILE A 142 -1.18 0.09 5.93
N ALA A 143 -0.43 1.13 5.61
CA ALA A 143 1.04 1.13 5.64
C ALA A 143 1.52 2.05 6.76
N ILE A 144 2.39 1.54 7.63
CA ILE A 144 3.08 2.33 8.64
C ILE A 144 4.51 2.55 8.16
N SER A 145 4.91 3.81 8.02
CA SER A 145 6.27 4.21 7.64
C SER A 145 6.95 4.97 8.78
N THR A 146 8.24 4.71 8.98
CA THR A 146 9.08 5.44 9.95
C THR A 146 9.66 6.72 9.36
N GLN A 147 9.51 6.95 8.05
CA GLN A 147 9.97 8.19 7.45
C GLN A 147 9.00 9.32 7.83
N ILE A 148 9.52 10.23 8.63
CA ILE A 148 8.92 11.53 8.86
C ILE A 148 9.10 12.33 7.56
N PRO A 149 8.07 13.01 7.03
CA PRO A 149 8.27 13.93 5.92
C PRO A 149 9.27 15.01 6.35
N ALA A 150 10.52 14.89 5.87
CA ALA A 150 11.60 15.79 6.24
C ALA A 150 11.39 17.17 5.56
N ASN A 151 11.40 18.20 6.42
CA ASN A 151 11.48 19.63 6.11
C ASN A 151 10.30 20.31 5.41
N VAL A 152 9.67 21.18 6.19
CA VAL A 152 8.46 22.00 6.01
C VAL A 152 8.59 23.09 4.91
N ASN A 153 9.69 23.12 4.15
CA ASN A 153 9.96 24.20 3.19
C ASN A 153 9.45 23.93 1.76
N ASN A 154 8.93 22.73 1.48
CA ASN A 154 8.24 22.39 0.24
C ASN A 154 6.86 21.84 0.61
N SER A 155 5.80 22.58 0.29
CA SER A 155 4.39 22.21 0.50
C SER A 155 4.00 20.88 -0.13
N ASP A 156 4.82 20.36 -1.06
CA ASP A 156 4.47 19.25 -1.95
C ASP A 156 4.93 17.88 -1.41
N TYR A 157 5.85 17.83 -0.46
CA TYR A 157 6.34 16.57 0.14
C TYR A 157 5.27 15.69 0.81
N PRO A 158 4.32 16.21 1.63
CA PRO A 158 3.29 15.36 2.20
C PRO A 158 2.45 14.69 1.11
N ILE A 159 2.13 15.42 0.03
CA ILE A 159 1.30 14.94 -1.08
C ILE A 159 1.98 13.79 -1.83
N ILE A 160 3.28 13.91 -2.13
CA ILE A 160 4.03 12.86 -2.85
C ILE A 160 4.09 11.57 -2.01
N SER A 161 4.32 11.68 -0.69
CA SER A 161 4.38 10.50 0.19
C SER A 161 3.06 9.72 0.22
N ILE A 162 1.93 10.43 0.24
CA ILE A 162 0.59 9.82 0.15
C ILE A 162 0.41 9.13 -1.19
N GLN A 163 0.79 9.78 -2.29
CA GLN A 163 0.64 9.21 -3.64
C GLN A 163 1.49 7.93 -3.82
N VAL A 164 2.71 7.91 -3.28
CA VAL A 164 3.57 6.72 -3.28
C VAL A 164 2.91 5.59 -2.47
N ALA A 165 2.40 5.91 -1.27
CA ALA A 165 1.73 4.95 -0.41
C ALA A 165 0.46 4.37 -1.06
N ASP A 166 -0.37 5.22 -1.67
CA ASP A 166 -1.60 4.80 -2.35
C ASP A 166 -1.29 3.88 -3.55
N ASN A 167 -0.27 4.20 -4.35
CA ASN A 167 0.18 3.33 -5.44
C ASN A 167 0.66 1.96 -4.93
N LEU A 168 1.41 1.93 -3.82
CA LEU A 168 1.84 0.68 -3.21
C LEU A 168 0.65 -0.15 -2.70
N LEU A 169 -0.22 0.47 -1.91
CA LEU A 169 -1.36 -0.23 -1.29
C LEU A 169 -2.34 -0.73 -2.34
N ARG A 170 -2.51 0.01 -3.45
CA ARG A 170 -3.26 -0.46 -4.62
C ARG A 170 -2.63 -1.71 -5.23
N LYS A 171 -1.31 -1.77 -5.37
CA LYS A 171 -0.63 -2.97 -5.90
C LYS A 171 -0.72 -4.16 -4.93
N ILE A 172 -0.62 -3.91 -3.62
CA ILE A 172 -0.85 -4.95 -2.60
C ILE A 172 -2.29 -5.46 -2.66
N TYR A 173 -3.27 -4.60 -2.95
CA TYR A 173 -4.65 -5.02 -3.18
C TYR A 173 -4.78 -5.96 -4.39
N CYS A 174 -4.02 -5.75 -5.47
CA CYS A 174 -3.96 -6.72 -6.58
C CYS A 174 -3.36 -8.06 -6.16
N VAL A 175 -2.27 -8.05 -5.39
CA VAL A 175 -1.67 -9.26 -4.81
C VAL A 175 -2.69 -9.99 -3.92
N TYR A 176 -3.47 -9.25 -3.12
CA TYR A 176 -4.55 -9.81 -2.31
C TYR A 176 -5.61 -10.48 -3.19
N SER A 177 -6.04 -9.85 -4.29
CA SER A 177 -7.01 -10.45 -5.21
C SER A 177 -6.48 -11.72 -5.89
N ASP A 178 -5.18 -11.80 -6.17
CA ASP A 178 -4.57 -12.95 -6.83
C ASP A 178 -4.35 -14.14 -5.88
N TYR A 179 -3.89 -13.90 -4.65
CA TYR A 179 -3.47 -14.97 -3.74
C TYR A 179 -4.50 -15.33 -2.68
N VAL A 180 -5.39 -14.40 -2.32
CA VAL A 180 -6.36 -14.60 -1.25
C VAL A 180 -7.75 -14.84 -1.81
N MET A 181 -8.20 -14.03 -2.78
CA MET A 181 -9.55 -14.21 -3.36
C MET A 181 -9.66 -15.38 -4.34
N LYS A 182 -8.54 -15.83 -4.92
CA LYS A 182 -8.53 -17.00 -5.81
C LYS A 182 -8.31 -18.32 -5.08
N ASP A 183 -8.06 -18.29 -3.78
CA ASP A 183 -7.95 -19.51 -2.98
C ASP A 183 -9.36 -20.04 -2.66
N PRO A 184 -9.77 -21.21 -3.21
CA PRO A 184 -11.11 -21.75 -3.01
C PRO A 184 -11.38 -22.16 -1.55
N PHE A 185 -10.35 -22.27 -0.71
CA PHE A 185 -10.49 -22.60 0.71
C PHE A 185 -10.47 -21.37 1.62
N TYR A 186 -10.24 -20.18 1.07
CA TYR A 186 -10.24 -18.96 1.86
C TYR A 186 -11.67 -18.50 2.16
N SER A 187 -12.00 -18.47 3.45
CA SER A 187 -13.25 -17.86 3.93
C SER A 187 -13.03 -16.37 4.15
N MET A 188 -13.97 -15.56 3.62
CA MET A 188 -13.95 -14.11 3.80
C MET A 188 -13.98 -13.74 5.29
N GLU A 189 -13.42 -12.58 5.61
CA GLU A 189 -13.38 -12.01 6.97
C GLU A 189 -12.50 -12.76 7.98
N MET A 190 -11.86 -13.86 7.58
CA MET A 190 -10.92 -14.62 8.41
C MET A 190 -9.47 -14.14 8.22
N PRO A 191 -8.59 -14.38 9.21
CA PRO A 191 -7.17 -14.05 9.08
C PRO A 191 -6.52 -14.73 7.86
N ILE A 192 -5.75 -13.96 7.10
CA ILE A 192 -5.03 -14.41 5.92
C ILE A 192 -3.79 -15.21 6.37
N LYS A 193 -3.71 -16.47 5.97
CA LYS A 193 -2.59 -17.38 6.28
C LYS A 193 -1.80 -17.83 5.05
N SER A 194 -1.97 -17.13 3.92
CA SER A 194 -1.34 -17.48 2.65
C SER A 194 0.15 -17.09 2.66
N GLU A 195 1.04 -18.07 2.62
CA GLU A 195 2.49 -17.85 2.56
C GLU A 195 2.93 -17.15 1.27
N LEU A 196 2.25 -17.44 0.15
CA LEU A 196 2.52 -16.81 -1.14
C LEU A 196 2.22 -15.31 -1.10
N PHE A 197 1.13 -14.93 -0.42
CA PHE A 197 0.79 -13.54 -0.18
C PHE A 197 1.89 -12.86 0.64
N ASP A 198 2.32 -13.47 1.75
CA ASP A 198 3.40 -12.96 2.60
C ASP A 198 4.71 -12.74 1.86
N GLN A 199 5.13 -13.72 1.04
CA GLN A 199 6.36 -13.63 0.27
C GLN A 199 6.32 -12.46 -0.72
N ARG A 200 5.20 -12.28 -1.42
CA ARG A 200 5.05 -11.19 -2.40
C ARG A 200 4.98 -9.83 -1.74
N VAL A 201 4.23 -9.68 -0.64
CA VAL A 201 4.18 -8.41 0.10
C VAL A 201 5.57 -8.05 0.65
N ARG A 202 6.31 -9.03 1.20
CA ARG A 202 7.68 -8.81 1.67
C ARG A 202 8.60 -8.37 0.53
N GLN A 203 8.54 -9.02 -0.63
CA GLN A 203 9.32 -8.63 -1.79
C GLN A 203 8.98 -7.21 -2.27
N MET A 204 7.70 -6.83 -2.24
CA MET A 204 7.28 -5.48 -2.61
C MET A 204 7.82 -4.42 -1.64
N VAL A 205 7.78 -4.69 -0.35
CA VAL A 205 8.33 -3.77 0.67
C VAL A 205 9.84 -3.65 0.54
N SER A 206 10.56 -4.76 0.30
CA SER A 206 12.02 -4.72 0.12
C SER A 206 12.46 -3.93 -1.12
N ASN A 207 11.61 -3.83 -2.14
CA ASN A 207 11.92 -3.04 -3.34
C ASN A 207 11.74 -1.51 -3.13
N ILE A 208 11.07 -1.10 -2.05
CA ILE A 208 10.80 0.31 -1.71
C ILE A 208 11.74 0.83 -0.60
N ALA A 209 12.19 -0.08 0.26
CA ALA A 209 13.17 0.18 1.31
C ALA A 209 14.52 0.56 0.71
#